data_AF-A0A1H7UNZ6-F1
#
_entry.id   AF-A0A1H7UNZ6-F1
#
_cell.length_a   1.000
_cell.length_b   1.000
_cell.length_c   1.000
_cell.angle_alpha   90.00
_cell.angle_beta   90.00
_cell.angle_gamma   90.00
#
_symmetry.space_group_name_H-M   'P 1'
#
loop_
_entity.id
_entity.type
_entity.pdbx_description
1 polymer ?
#
loop_
_entity_poly.entity_id
_entity_poly.type
_entity_poly.pdbx_seq_one_letter_code
_entity_poly.pdbx_strand_id
1 'polypeptide(L)'
;MVKTITAILFFFASTAWCLAQNTFPSSGNVGIGVSPQDKLHVKGDVRFERLTGGSNFLRIHSDANGSYLTSDDPGTNHKHLTLQVVSPNSESGARHLYFKTGVKGGSMSTRMLIHHNGNVGIGTTSPKAKLAVEGTVLAKEVKVKTDIAVPDYVFEPGYELTTLVDVEAYVKEHKHLPEIPSAEDIEKGGLDLAEMNLLLLKKVEELTLHLIAKEKSEQELKQYLHRLDAENSSFRSQLQVLNDEIRKLK
;
A
#
# COMPACT_ATOMS: atom_id res chain seq x y z
N MET A 1 -97.23 -41.96 -14.78
CA MET A 1 -96.43 -41.93 -16.02
C MET A 1 -95.52 -40.70 -15.95
N VAL A 2 -94.20 -40.85 -15.79
CA VAL A 2 -93.20 -40.83 -16.90
C VAL A 2 -93.18 -39.40 -17.50
N LYS A 3 -92.14 -38.55 -17.43
CA LYS A 3 -90.69 -38.76 -17.62
C LYS A 3 -89.91 -37.55 -17.09
N THR A 4 -88.77 -37.82 -16.48
CA THR A 4 -87.62 -36.92 -16.29
C THR A 4 -87.06 -36.46 -17.64
N ILE A 5 -86.70 -35.18 -17.77
CA ILE A 5 -85.63 -34.72 -18.67
C ILE A 5 -84.72 -33.77 -17.88
N THR A 6 -83.57 -34.32 -17.52
CA THR A 6 -82.44 -33.66 -16.90
C THR A 6 -81.76 -32.76 -17.95
N ALA A 7 -81.75 -31.45 -17.75
CA ALA A 7 -80.94 -30.54 -18.57
C ALA A 7 -79.51 -30.54 -18.03
N ILE A 8 -78.60 -31.18 -18.77
CA ILE A 8 -77.16 -31.19 -18.48
C ILE A 8 -76.57 -29.86 -18.96
N LEU A 9 -76.22 -29.00 -18.01
CA LEU A 9 -75.51 -27.75 -18.26
C LEU A 9 -74.02 -28.07 -18.48
N PHE A 10 -73.55 -28.07 -19.73
CA PHE A 10 -72.12 -28.19 -20.04
C PHE A 10 -71.42 -26.85 -19.78
N PHE A 11 -70.79 -26.73 -18.61
CA PHE A 11 -69.90 -25.61 -18.30
C PHE A 11 -68.49 -25.94 -18.81
N PHE A 12 -68.14 -25.48 -20.01
CA PHE A 12 -66.76 -25.52 -20.50
C PHE A 12 -65.97 -24.40 -19.81
N ALA A 13 -65.43 -24.67 -18.63
CA ALA A 13 -64.41 -23.83 -18.03
C ALA A 13 -63.08 -24.13 -18.73
N SER A 14 -62.64 -23.25 -19.63
CA SER A 14 -61.28 -23.26 -20.16
C SER A 14 -60.31 -23.09 -18.99
N THR A 15 -59.49 -24.11 -18.71
CA THR A 15 -58.39 -23.99 -17.77
C THR A 15 -57.30 -23.13 -18.42
N ALA A 16 -57.30 -21.84 -18.11
CA ALA A 16 -56.13 -21.01 -18.39
C ALA A 16 -54.96 -21.55 -17.57
N TRP A 17 -53.86 -21.84 -18.24
CA TRP A 17 -52.63 -22.29 -17.62
C TRP A 17 -52.09 -21.12 -16.79
N CYS A 18 -52.18 -21.22 -15.46
CA CYS A 18 -51.49 -20.27 -14.60
C CYS A 18 -50.00 -20.60 -14.63
N LEU A 19 -49.26 -19.98 -15.56
CA LEU A 19 -47.86 -19.72 -15.32
C LEU A 19 -47.85 -18.60 -14.27
N ALA A 20 -47.39 -18.88 -13.06
CA ALA A 20 -47.29 -17.87 -12.02
C ALA A 20 -46.35 -16.74 -12.51
N GLN A 21 -46.93 -15.64 -12.97
CA GLN A 21 -46.20 -14.43 -13.32
C GLN A 21 -46.54 -13.37 -12.28
N ASN A 22 -45.62 -13.16 -11.34
CA ASN A 22 -45.82 -12.27 -10.20
C ASN A 22 -46.18 -10.85 -10.69
N THR A 23 -47.31 -10.31 -10.21
CA THR A 23 -47.71 -8.91 -10.42
C THR A 23 -47.98 -8.31 -9.04
N PHE A 24 -47.18 -7.31 -8.66
CA PHE A 24 -47.18 -6.67 -7.34
C PHE A 24 -48.22 -5.52 -7.26
N PRO A 25 -48.57 -5.01 -6.06
CA PRO A 25 -49.62 -3.99 -5.92
C PRO A 25 -49.33 -2.71 -6.73
N SER A 26 -50.39 -2.08 -7.26
CA SER A 26 -50.31 -0.85 -8.08
C SER A 26 -49.89 0.40 -7.29
N SER A 27 -49.95 0.33 -5.96
CA SER A 27 -49.34 1.27 -5.04
C SER A 27 -49.07 0.57 -3.71
N GLY A 28 -47.94 0.89 -3.06
CA GLY A 28 -47.54 0.31 -1.77
C GLY A 28 -46.24 -0.51 -1.83
N ASN A 29 -45.87 -1.04 -0.67
CA ASN A 29 -44.64 -1.81 -0.46
C ASN A 29 -44.91 -3.32 -0.55
N VAL A 30 -43.91 -4.10 -0.97
CA VAL A 30 -43.99 -5.56 -1.04
C VAL A 30 -43.27 -6.18 0.15
N GLY A 31 -44.00 -6.98 0.94
CA GLY A 31 -43.44 -7.76 2.05
C GLY A 31 -43.41 -9.24 1.72
N ILE A 32 -42.26 -9.89 1.91
CA ILE A 32 -42.13 -11.35 1.84
C ILE A 32 -41.82 -11.87 3.24
N GLY A 33 -42.80 -12.55 3.84
CA GLY A 33 -42.69 -13.08 5.22
C GLY A 33 -42.77 -12.02 6.33
N VAL A 34 -43.16 -10.78 6.01
CA VAL A 34 -43.17 -9.66 6.97
C VAL A 34 -44.09 -8.51 6.50
N SER A 35 -44.56 -7.69 7.44
CA SER A 35 -45.15 -6.39 7.13
C SER A 35 -44.07 -5.43 6.62
N PRO A 36 -44.17 -4.91 5.39
CA PRO A 36 -43.07 -4.20 4.78
C PRO A 36 -42.88 -2.78 5.34
N GLN A 37 -41.64 -2.45 5.73
CA GLN A 37 -41.25 -1.09 6.14
C GLN A 37 -40.65 -0.29 4.99
N ASP A 38 -40.08 -0.98 4.00
CA ASP A 38 -39.52 -0.42 2.76
C ASP A 38 -40.24 -0.97 1.53
N LYS A 39 -39.99 -0.38 0.35
CA LYS A 39 -40.60 -0.78 -0.94
C LYS A 39 -40.53 -2.29 -1.20
N LEU A 40 -39.43 -2.92 -0.79
CA LEU A 40 -39.28 -4.37 -0.73
C LEU A 40 -38.68 -4.73 0.63
N HIS A 41 -39.44 -5.43 1.47
CA HIS A 41 -38.98 -5.93 2.76
C HIS A 41 -39.09 -7.46 2.76
N VAL A 42 -37.94 -8.13 2.86
CA VAL A 42 -37.88 -9.58 2.95
C VAL A 42 -37.39 -9.95 4.35
N LYS A 43 -38.19 -10.72 5.09
CA LYS A 43 -37.75 -11.35 6.34
C LYS A 43 -37.28 -12.77 6.04
N GLY A 44 -36.02 -12.88 5.65
CA GLY A 44 -35.38 -14.11 5.25
C GLY A 44 -34.31 -13.85 4.21
N ASP A 45 -33.72 -14.93 3.69
CA ASP A 45 -32.65 -14.84 2.72
C ASP A 45 -33.21 -14.68 1.30
N VAL A 46 -32.56 -13.82 0.51
CA VAL A 46 -32.92 -13.61 -0.90
C VAL A 46 -31.87 -14.28 -1.76
N ARG A 47 -32.31 -15.20 -2.64
CA ARG A 47 -31.45 -15.84 -3.64
C ARG A 47 -31.88 -15.41 -5.04
N PHE A 48 -30.90 -15.03 -5.85
CA PHE A 48 -31.02 -14.75 -7.27
C PHE A 48 -30.27 -15.84 -8.04
N GLU A 49 -31.03 -16.71 -8.71
CA GLU A 49 -30.48 -17.79 -9.54
C GLU A 49 -30.48 -17.38 -11.01
N ARG A 50 -29.62 -18.02 -11.81
CA ARG A 50 -29.60 -17.81 -13.26
C ARG A 50 -30.90 -18.33 -13.88
N LEU A 51 -31.44 -17.59 -14.86
CA LEU A 51 -32.68 -17.96 -15.56
C LEU A 51 -32.58 -19.30 -16.32
N THR A 52 -31.41 -19.61 -16.89
CA THR A 52 -31.20 -20.82 -17.70
C THR A 52 -29.91 -21.55 -17.33
N GLY A 53 -30.04 -22.79 -16.86
CA GLY A 53 -28.96 -23.72 -16.56
C GLY A 53 -27.98 -23.25 -15.46
N GLY A 54 -27.04 -24.12 -15.05
CA GLY A 54 -26.00 -23.82 -14.05
C GLY A 54 -26.53 -23.72 -12.61
N SER A 55 -25.62 -23.77 -11.65
CA SER A 55 -25.94 -23.78 -10.22
C SER A 55 -25.51 -22.51 -9.49
N ASN A 56 -24.93 -21.54 -10.20
CA ASN A 56 -24.46 -20.31 -9.61
C ASN A 56 -25.61 -19.39 -9.18
N PHE A 57 -25.48 -18.78 -8.02
CA PHE A 57 -26.46 -17.82 -7.50
C PHE A 57 -25.78 -16.67 -6.76
N LEU A 58 -26.47 -15.54 -6.72
CA LEU A 58 -26.19 -14.45 -5.79
C LEU A 58 -27.16 -14.57 -4.61
N ARG A 59 -26.67 -14.42 -3.38
CA ARG A 59 -27.51 -14.43 -2.17
C ARG A 59 -27.22 -13.24 -1.29
N ILE A 60 -28.29 -12.62 -0.79
CA ILE A 60 -28.27 -11.64 0.28
C ILE A 60 -28.86 -12.33 1.50
N HIS A 61 -28.10 -12.41 2.57
CA HIS A 61 -28.54 -13.08 3.80
C HIS A 61 -27.90 -12.47 5.04
N SER A 62 -28.41 -12.88 6.21
CA SER A 62 -27.83 -12.55 7.51
C SER A 62 -27.89 -13.75 8.43
N ASP A 63 -27.00 -13.79 9.42
CA ASP A 63 -27.01 -14.77 10.50
C ASP A 63 -26.68 -14.10 11.83
N ALA A 64 -26.45 -14.88 12.88
CA ALA A 64 -26.09 -14.36 14.19
C ALA A 64 -24.79 -13.51 14.20
N ASN A 65 -23.92 -13.72 13.20
CA ASN A 65 -22.59 -13.11 13.14
C ASN A 65 -22.56 -11.85 12.26
N GLY A 66 -23.47 -11.72 11.28
CA GLY A 66 -23.53 -10.52 10.46
C GLY A 66 -24.40 -10.60 9.21
N SER A 67 -24.08 -9.75 8.24
CA SER A 67 -24.78 -9.61 6.96
C SER A 67 -23.84 -9.90 5.80
N TYR A 68 -24.37 -10.53 4.76
CA TYR A 68 -23.57 -11.12 3.68
C TYR A 68 -24.20 -10.86 2.31
N LEU A 69 -23.32 -10.60 1.34
CA LEU A 69 -23.57 -10.74 -0.08
C LEU A 69 -22.62 -11.82 -0.61
N THR A 70 -23.18 -12.94 -1.07
CA THR A 70 -22.39 -14.10 -1.49
C THR A 70 -22.71 -14.49 -2.92
N SER A 71 -21.66 -14.90 -3.65
CA SER A 71 -21.78 -15.62 -4.92
C SER A 71 -21.19 -17.00 -4.74
N ASP A 72 -22.00 -18.01 -5.01
CA ASP A 72 -21.65 -19.41 -4.85
C ASP A 72 -22.16 -20.22 -6.05
N ASP A 73 -21.47 -21.29 -6.38
CA ASP A 73 -21.83 -22.22 -7.43
C ASP A 73 -21.67 -23.67 -6.91
N PRO A 74 -22.68 -24.20 -6.20
CA PRO A 74 -22.57 -25.49 -5.54
C PRO A 74 -22.30 -26.65 -6.48
N GLY A 75 -22.83 -26.62 -7.71
CA GLY A 75 -22.64 -27.70 -8.68
C GLY A 75 -21.23 -27.77 -9.26
N THR A 76 -20.44 -26.69 -9.16
CA THR A 76 -19.01 -26.70 -9.50
C THR A 76 -18.10 -26.60 -8.28
N ASN A 77 -18.68 -26.46 -7.08
CA ASN A 77 -18.01 -26.17 -5.82
C ASN A 77 -17.08 -24.94 -5.92
N HIS A 78 -17.54 -23.90 -6.62
CA HIS A 78 -16.84 -22.64 -6.68
C HIS A 78 -17.44 -21.63 -5.70
N LYS A 79 -16.60 -21.07 -4.82
CA LYS A 79 -16.95 -19.91 -3.99
C LYS A 79 -16.29 -18.68 -4.58
N HIS A 80 -17.06 -17.84 -5.26
CA HIS A 80 -16.49 -16.77 -6.08
C HIS A 80 -16.25 -15.50 -5.28
N LEU A 81 -17.20 -15.09 -4.45
CA LEU A 81 -17.13 -13.83 -3.73
C LEU A 81 -17.96 -13.87 -2.46
N THR A 82 -17.44 -13.30 -1.39
CA THR A 82 -18.21 -12.94 -0.21
C THR A 82 -17.82 -11.54 0.21
N LEU A 83 -18.80 -10.64 0.22
CA LEU A 83 -18.73 -9.38 0.94
C LEU A 83 -19.51 -9.59 2.24
N GLN A 84 -18.89 -9.32 3.37
CA GLN A 84 -19.54 -9.54 4.66
C GLN A 84 -19.21 -8.44 5.65
N VAL A 85 -20.21 -8.06 6.43
CA VAL A 85 -20.06 -7.22 7.60
C VAL A 85 -20.34 -8.09 8.82
N VAL A 86 -19.30 -8.49 9.53
CA VAL A 86 -19.42 -9.41 10.68
C VAL A 86 -18.72 -8.84 11.91
N SER A 87 -19.17 -9.25 13.11
CA SER A 87 -18.43 -8.96 14.33
C SER A 87 -17.24 -9.91 14.43
N PRO A 88 -16.02 -9.43 14.67
CA PRO A 88 -14.96 -10.33 15.11
C PRO A 88 -15.35 -10.90 16.49
N ASN A 89 -14.95 -12.15 16.75
CA ASN A 89 -15.26 -12.83 18.02
C ASN A 89 -14.61 -12.15 19.24
N SER A 90 -13.64 -11.26 19.01
CA SER A 90 -12.82 -10.60 20.04
C SER A 90 -13.30 -9.20 20.44
N GLU A 91 -14.22 -8.58 19.71
CA GLU A 91 -14.62 -7.18 19.93
C GLU A 91 -16.14 -7.03 19.81
N SER A 92 -16.84 -7.20 20.93
CA SER A 92 -18.30 -7.06 20.99
C SER A 92 -18.74 -5.68 20.51
N GLY A 93 -19.59 -5.64 19.49
CA GLY A 93 -20.13 -4.41 18.91
C GLY A 93 -19.33 -3.81 17.76
N ALA A 94 -18.09 -4.26 17.54
CA ALA A 94 -17.32 -3.88 16.36
C ALA A 94 -17.85 -4.64 15.13
N ARG A 95 -17.86 -3.99 13.97
CA ARG A 95 -18.22 -4.63 12.69
C ARG A 95 -17.16 -4.31 11.66
N HIS A 96 -16.64 -5.34 11.03
CA HIS A 96 -15.59 -5.26 10.01
C HIS A 96 -16.18 -5.61 8.65
N LEU A 97 -15.76 -4.90 7.61
CA LEU A 97 -16.09 -5.26 6.23
C LEU A 97 -14.97 -6.14 5.65
N TYR A 98 -15.32 -7.35 5.24
CA TYR A 98 -14.40 -8.27 4.60
C TYR A 98 -14.75 -8.46 3.14
N PHE A 99 -13.71 -8.44 2.30
CA PHE A 99 -13.73 -8.91 0.93
C PHE A 99 -13.02 -10.25 0.89
N LYS A 100 -13.79 -11.31 0.63
CA LYS A 100 -13.26 -12.67 0.57
C LYS A 100 -13.43 -13.23 -0.82
N THR A 101 -12.41 -13.93 -1.30
CA THR A 101 -12.45 -14.69 -2.54
C THR A 101 -11.96 -16.12 -2.28
N GLY A 102 -12.39 -17.03 -3.14
CA GLY A 102 -12.01 -18.42 -3.11
C GLY A 102 -11.73 -18.93 -4.50
N VAL A 103 -11.34 -20.19 -4.57
CA VAL A 103 -11.14 -20.93 -5.81
C VAL A 103 -11.91 -22.24 -5.74
N LYS A 104 -12.07 -22.91 -6.88
CA LYS A 104 -12.68 -24.24 -6.96
C LYS A 104 -12.09 -25.19 -5.92
N GLY A 105 -12.94 -25.77 -5.08
CA GLY A 105 -12.51 -26.75 -4.08
C GLY A 105 -11.59 -26.21 -2.98
N GLY A 106 -11.34 -24.89 -2.96
CA GLY A 106 -10.52 -24.23 -1.96
C GLY A 106 -11.34 -23.53 -0.88
N SER A 107 -10.67 -23.16 0.21
CA SER A 107 -11.26 -22.32 1.26
C SER A 107 -11.35 -20.86 0.81
N MET A 108 -12.35 -20.15 1.32
CA MET A 108 -12.45 -18.70 1.17
C MET A 108 -11.42 -18.02 2.07
N SER A 109 -10.61 -17.13 1.50
CA SER A 109 -9.67 -16.31 2.25
C SER A 109 -10.09 -14.84 2.20
N THR A 110 -9.87 -14.12 3.29
CA THR A 110 -9.94 -12.67 3.29
C THR A 110 -8.82 -12.12 2.42
N ARG A 111 -9.16 -11.27 1.46
CA ARG A 111 -8.20 -10.57 0.59
C ARG A 111 -8.04 -9.11 1.01
N MET A 112 -9.13 -8.50 1.43
CA MET A 112 -9.14 -7.14 1.97
C MET A 112 -10.06 -7.07 3.18
N LEU A 113 -9.64 -6.27 4.16
CA LEU A 113 -10.36 -5.96 5.37
C LEU A 113 -10.47 -4.44 5.50
N ILE A 114 -11.66 -3.94 5.85
CA ILE A 114 -11.82 -2.62 6.44
C ILE A 114 -12.24 -2.84 7.89
N HIS A 115 -11.33 -2.51 8.81
CA HIS A 115 -11.51 -2.61 10.24
C HIS A 115 -12.50 -1.54 10.74
N HIS A 116 -13.17 -1.76 11.87
CA HIS A 116 -14.15 -0.81 12.41
C HIS A 116 -13.53 0.57 12.75
N ASN A 117 -12.21 0.64 12.93
CA ASN A 117 -11.45 1.86 13.24
C ASN A 117 -10.97 2.62 11.97
N GLY A 118 -11.41 2.16 10.80
CA GLY A 118 -11.07 2.73 9.50
C GLY A 118 -9.74 2.28 8.91
N ASN A 119 -9.01 1.36 9.55
CA ASN A 119 -7.80 0.79 8.97
C ASN A 119 -8.14 -0.22 7.87
N VAL A 120 -7.38 -0.20 6.78
CA VAL A 120 -7.52 -1.09 5.64
C VAL A 120 -6.36 -2.09 5.62
N GLY A 121 -6.68 -3.38 5.64
CA GLY A 121 -5.72 -4.47 5.43
C GLY A 121 -5.89 -5.08 4.04
N ILE A 122 -4.80 -5.27 3.31
CA ILE A 122 -4.74 -6.06 2.08
C ILE A 122 -3.81 -7.24 2.35
N GLY A 123 -4.31 -8.46 2.21
CA GLY A 123 -3.58 -9.68 2.59
C GLY A 123 -3.54 -9.96 4.10
N THR A 124 -3.77 -8.95 4.95
CA THR A 124 -3.77 -9.08 6.42
C THR A 124 -5.13 -8.78 7.04
N THR A 125 -5.43 -9.42 8.18
CA THR A 125 -6.63 -9.13 9.01
C THR A 125 -6.32 -8.28 10.24
N SER A 126 -5.07 -7.89 10.43
CA SER A 126 -4.61 -7.17 11.63
C SER A 126 -3.83 -5.90 11.24
N PRO A 127 -4.46 -4.95 10.53
CA PRO A 127 -3.77 -3.76 10.02
C PRO A 127 -3.28 -2.85 11.14
N LYS A 128 -1.95 -2.72 11.27
CA LYS A 128 -1.28 -1.88 12.29
C LYS A 128 -1.20 -0.39 11.91
N ALA A 129 -1.60 -0.04 10.69
CA ALA A 129 -1.62 1.32 10.16
C ALA A 129 -2.90 1.54 9.35
N LYS A 130 -3.16 2.78 8.91
CA LYS A 130 -4.35 3.13 8.11
C LYS A 130 -4.46 2.31 6.82
N LEU A 131 -3.33 2.00 6.20
CA LEU A 131 -3.23 1.02 5.14
C LEU A 131 -2.09 0.06 5.49
N ALA A 132 -2.38 -1.23 5.55
CA ALA A 132 -1.40 -2.29 5.74
C ALA A 132 -1.52 -3.29 4.58
N VAL A 133 -0.40 -3.55 3.90
CA VAL A 133 -0.34 -4.51 2.79
C VAL A 133 0.66 -5.60 3.15
N GLU A 134 0.18 -6.84 3.22
CA GLU A 134 1.02 -8.02 3.44
C GLU A 134 1.46 -8.59 2.09
N GLY A 135 2.46 -7.92 1.49
CA GLY A 135 3.02 -8.28 0.19
C GLY A 135 3.57 -7.08 -0.59
N THR A 136 3.91 -7.31 -1.85
CA THR A 136 4.48 -6.30 -2.74
C THR A 136 3.41 -5.36 -3.30
N VAL A 137 3.69 -4.05 -3.26
CA VAL A 137 2.90 -3.03 -3.94
C VAL A 137 3.58 -2.62 -5.23
N LEU A 138 2.95 -2.93 -6.38
CA LEU A 138 3.40 -2.45 -7.68
C LEU A 138 2.66 -1.14 -8.03
N ALA A 139 3.39 -0.03 -8.10
CA ALA A 139 2.86 1.28 -8.43
C ALA A 139 3.65 1.92 -9.57
N LYS A 140 2.99 2.72 -10.41
CA LYS A 140 3.66 3.52 -11.45
C LYS A 140 4.42 4.71 -10.87
N GLU A 141 3.87 5.32 -9.82
CA GLU A 141 4.43 6.47 -9.13
C GLU A 141 3.97 6.43 -7.68
N VAL A 142 4.84 6.87 -6.76
CA VAL A 142 4.50 7.09 -5.35
C VAL A 142 4.95 8.50 -4.99
N LYS A 143 4.00 9.36 -4.65
CA LYS A 143 4.26 10.71 -4.14
C LYS A 143 4.05 10.71 -2.63
N VAL A 144 5.13 10.87 -1.88
CA VAL A 144 5.07 10.96 -0.42
C VAL A 144 5.08 12.42 -0.01
N LYS A 145 4.01 12.86 0.65
CA LYS A 145 3.95 14.18 1.28
C LYS A 145 4.25 14.01 2.76
N THR A 146 5.23 14.75 3.22
CA THR A 146 5.72 14.75 4.60
C THR A 146 5.84 16.21 5.03
N ASP A 147 5.69 16.45 6.33
CA ASP A 147 5.89 17.76 6.94
C ASP A 147 7.36 17.97 7.37
N ILE A 148 8.27 17.08 6.97
CA ILE A 148 9.70 17.15 7.24
C ILE A 148 10.35 18.16 6.27
N ALA A 149 11.23 19.00 6.80
CA ALA A 149 11.98 19.98 6.02
C ALA A 149 12.97 19.30 5.04
N VAL A 150 13.06 19.84 3.83
CA VAL A 150 14.10 19.47 2.86
C VAL A 150 15.45 20.01 3.37
N PRO A 151 16.54 19.22 3.31
CA PRO A 151 17.81 19.55 3.96
C PRO A 151 18.62 20.71 3.35
N ASP A 152 18.03 21.60 2.55
CA ASP A 152 18.70 22.74 1.92
C ASP A 152 19.50 23.63 2.91
N TYR A 153 19.12 23.60 4.19
CA TYR A 153 19.83 24.28 5.28
C TYR A 153 21.30 23.84 5.45
N VAL A 154 21.72 22.71 4.90
CA VAL A 154 23.12 22.25 4.90
C VAL A 154 24.04 23.26 4.21
N PHE A 155 23.52 24.02 3.25
CA PHE A 155 24.28 25.04 2.52
C PHE A 155 24.22 26.44 3.14
N GLU A 156 23.48 26.63 4.24
CA GLU A 156 23.31 27.95 4.85
C GLU A 156 24.56 28.38 5.65
N PRO A 157 24.88 29.70 5.68
CA PRO A 157 25.98 30.21 6.48
C PRO A 157 25.78 29.90 7.98
N GLY A 158 26.67 29.10 8.56
CA GLY A 158 26.60 28.68 9.96
C GLY A 158 26.23 27.21 10.16
N TYR A 159 26.01 26.44 9.09
CA TYR A 159 25.90 24.99 9.21
C TYR A 159 27.19 24.37 9.75
N GLU A 160 27.10 23.65 10.87
CA GLU A 160 28.22 22.94 11.48
C GLU A 160 28.42 21.58 10.81
N LEU A 161 29.30 21.55 9.79
CA LEU A 161 29.66 20.32 9.11
C LEU A 161 30.56 19.44 9.99
N THR A 162 30.08 18.24 10.33
CA THR A 162 30.85 17.22 11.05
C THR A 162 32.15 16.90 10.33
N THR A 163 33.27 16.79 11.05
CA THR A 163 34.55 16.52 10.40
C THR A 163 34.63 15.07 9.93
N LEU A 164 35.40 14.81 8.85
CA LEU A 164 35.62 13.44 8.38
C LEU A 164 36.33 12.55 9.41
N VAL A 165 37.08 13.14 10.34
CA VAL A 165 37.73 12.42 11.45
C VAL A 165 36.68 11.90 12.43
N ASP A 166 35.71 12.75 12.79
CA ASP A 166 34.61 12.35 13.68
C ASP A 166 33.69 11.33 13.00
N VAL A 167 33.40 11.52 11.71
CA VAL A 167 32.64 10.54 10.92
C VAL A 167 33.37 9.19 10.85
N GLU A 168 34.68 9.18 10.64
CA GLU A 168 35.47 7.94 10.63
C GLU A 168 35.42 7.22 11.98
N ALA A 169 35.56 7.96 13.08
CA ALA A 169 35.44 7.40 14.43
C ALA A 169 34.06 6.77 14.65
N TYR A 170 33.00 7.49 14.29
CA TYR A 170 31.62 7.00 14.40
C TYR A 170 31.39 5.73 13.58
N VAL A 171 31.80 5.70 12.31
CA VAL A 171 31.60 4.53 11.44
C VAL A 171 32.39 3.31 11.94
N LYS A 172 33.59 3.51 12.52
CA LYS A 172 34.37 2.42 13.11
C LYS A 172 33.64 1.76 14.28
N GLU A 173 33.00 2.57 15.12
CA GLU A 173 32.25 2.13 16.29
C GLU A 173 30.88 1.54 15.94
N HIS A 174 30.08 2.26 15.14
CA HIS A 174 28.66 1.96 14.93
C HIS A 174 28.35 1.21 13.62
N LYS A 175 29.29 1.11 12.68
CA LYS A 175 29.11 0.43 11.37
C LYS A 175 28.04 1.02 10.45
N HIS A 176 27.55 2.22 10.75
CA HIS A 176 26.67 3.01 9.88
C HIS A 176 27.03 4.49 9.98
N LEU A 177 26.47 5.31 9.06
CA LEU A 177 26.66 6.76 9.10
C LEU A 177 25.88 7.39 10.27
N PRO A 178 26.34 8.54 10.79
CA PRO A 178 25.56 9.32 11.75
C PRO A 178 24.15 9.61 11.21
N GLU A 179 23.15 9.59 12.10
CA GLU A 179 21.72 9.82 11.83
C GLU A 179 21.01 8.77 10.96
N ILE A 180 21.75 7.94 10.23
CA ILE A 180 21.16 6.83 9.48
C ILE A 180 20.82 5.71 10.48
N PRO A 181 19.56 5.20 10.49
CA PRO A 181 19.18 4.12 11.39
C PRO A 181 20.00 2.87 11.15
N SER A 182 20.26 2.13 12.23
CA SER A 182 21.01 0.87 12.15
C SER A 182 20.16 -0.23 11.50
N ALA A 183 20.81 -1.30 11.04
CA ALA A 183 20.10 -2.46 10.51
C ALA A 183 19.14 -3.07 11.56
N GLU A 184 19.54 -3.07 12.83
CA GLU A 184 18.71 -3.57 13.94
C GLU A 184 17.45 -2.71 14.15
N ASP A 185 17.57 -1.38 14.01
CA ASP A 185 16.44 -0.46 14.13
C ASP A 185 15.44 -0.67 12.98
N ILE A 186 15.95 -0.86 11.75
CA ILE A 186 15.14 -1.10 10.56
C ILE A 186 14.40 -2.45 10.66
N GLU A 187 15.06 -3.50 11.16
CA GLU A 187 14.43 -4.82 11.33
C GLU A 187 13.26 -4.78 12.32
N LYS A 188 13.35 -3.95 13.36
CA LYS A 188 12.30 -3.83 14.40
C LYS A 188 11.18 -2.88 14.01
N GLY A 189 11.53 -1.71 13.47
CA GLY A 189 10.60 -0.60 13.24
C GLY A 189 10.10 -0.47 11.79
N GLY A 190 10.76 -1.15 10.86
CA GLY A 190 10.61 -0.88 9.43
C GLY A 190 11.41 0.36 9.02
N LEU A 191 11.30 0.72 7.74
CA LEU A 191 11.98 1.86 7.14
C LEU A 191 10.96 2.87 6.63
N ASP A 192 11.01 4.10 7.15
CA ASP A 192 10.27 5.20 6.53
C ASP A 192 11.02 5.68 5.29
N LEU A 193 10.42 5.46 4.12
CA LEU A 193 11.02 5.79 2.84
C LEU A 193 11.18 7.30 2.62
N ALA A 194 10.30 8.12 3.21
CA ALA A 194 10.37 9.56 3.04
C ALA A 194 11.49 10.15 3.88
N GLU A 195 11.55 9.76 5.16
CA GLU A 195 12.62 10.17 6.07
C GLU A 195 13.99 9.69 5.60
N MET A 196 14.09 8.42 5.19
CA MET A 196 15.35 7.88 4.65
C MET A 196 15.81 8.62 3.40
N ASN A 197 14.93 8.94 2.46
CA ASN A 197 15.31 9.71 1.28
C ASN A 197 15.79 11.12 1.62
N LEU A 198 15.19 11.78 2.62
CA LEU A 198 15.62 13.10 3.09
C LEU A 198 16.96 13.02 3.83
N LEU A 199 17.17 12.01 4.68
CA LEU A 199 18.46 11.77 5.34
C LEU A 199 19.56 11.48 4.32
N LEU A 200 19.29 10.66 3.30
CA LEU A 200 20.24 10.40 2.23
C LEU A 200 20.57 11.68 1.45
N LEU A 201 19.59 12.53 1.17
CA LEU A 201 19.82 13.83 0.54
C LEU A 201 20.74 14.70 1.40
N LYS A 202 20.47 14.81 2.70
CA LYS A 202 21.33 15.53 3.65
C LYS A 202 22.78 15.02 3.60
N LYS A 203 22.98 13.69 3.61
CA LYS A 203 24.33 13.09 3.57
C LYS A 203 25.04 13.35 2.24
N VAL A 204 24.31 13.40 1.13
CA VAL A 204 24.86 13.77 -0.18
C VAL A 204 25.30 15.24 -0.20
N GLU A 205 24.55 16.14 0.41
CA GLU A 205 24.89 17.56 0.51
C GLU A 205 26.12 17.78 1.41
N GLU A 206 26.18 17.13 2.57
CA GLU A 206 27.35 17.14 3.46
C GLU A 206 28.61 16.60 2.76
N LEU A 207 28.48 15.47 2.05
CA LEU A 207 29.57 14.92 1.25
C LEU A 207 30.03 15.90 0.17
N THR A 208 29.09 16.62 -0.45
CA THR A 208 29.41 17.63 -1.46
C THR A 208 30.22 18.78 -0.86
N LEU A 209 29.89 19.24 0.36
CA LEU A 209 30.70 20.25 1.06
C LEU A 209 32.12 19.74 1.37
N HIS A 210 32.25 18.50 1.82
CA HIS A 210 33.57 17.89 2.03
C HIS A 210 34.39 17.80 0.74
N LEU A 211 33.76 17.47 -0.39
CA LEU A 211 34.42 17.41 -1.70
C LEU A 211 34.88 18.79 -2.17
N ILE A 212 34.06 19.83 -1.99
CA ILE A 212 34.44 21.22 -2.30
C ILE A 212 35.66 21.64 -1.46
N ALA A 213 35.65 21.35 -0.15
CA ALA A 213 36.77 21.65 0.73
C ALA A 213 38.04 20.89 0.32
N LYS A 214 37.91 19.62 -0.08
CA LYS A 214 39.01 18.80 -0.57
C LYS A 214 39.60 19.34 -1.88
N GLU A 215 38.77 19.69 -2.85
CA GLU A 215 39.21 20.27 -4.14
C GLU A 215 39.99 21.57 -3.91
N LYS A 216 39.50 22.45 -3.03
CA LYS A 216 40.20 23.68 -2.66
C LYS A 216 41.59 23.38 -2.06
N SER A 217 41.65 22.40 -1.16
CA SER A 217 42.91 21.97 -0.54
C SER A 217 43.90 21.40 -1.56
N GLU A 218 43.42 20.64 -2.54
CA GLU A 218 44.24 20.12 -3.63
C GLU A 218 44.78 21.22 -4.55
N GLN A 219 43.98 22.24 -4.83
CA GLN A 219 44.43 23.40 -5.62
C GLN A 219 45.50 24.20 -4.90
N GLU A 220 45.32 24.43 -3.60
CA GLU A 220 46.32 25.08 -2.75
C GLU A 220 47.63 24.28 -2.71
N LEU A 221 47.55 22.95 -2.58
CA LEU A 221 48.72 22.07 -2.63
C LEU A 221 49.42 22.10 -4.00
N LYS A 222 48.66 22.07 -5.11
CA LYS A 222 49.22 22.18 -6.47
C LYS A 222 49.93 23.52 -6.67
N GLN A 223 49.34 24.62 -6.19
CA GLN A 223 49.99 25.94 -6.26
C GLN A 223 51.27 25.97 -5.43
N TYR A 224 51.29 25.36 -4.26
CA TYR A 224 52.49 25.25 -3.43
C TYR A 224 53.60 24.47 -4.15
N LEU A 225 53.27 23.32 -4.76
CA LEU A 225 54.22 22.55 -5.56
C LEU A 225 54.79 23.35 -6.74
N HIS A 226 53.95 24.08 -7.47
CA HIS A 226 54.41 24.94 -8.57
C HIS A 226 55.39 26.03 -8.11
N ARG A 227 55.17 26.62 -6.92
CA ARG A 227 56.11 27.60 -6.35
C ARG A 227 57.45 26.95 -6.01
N LEU A 228 57.41 25.78 -5.37
CA LEU A 228 58.62 25.04 -4.99
C LEU A 228 59.44 24.62 -6.22
N ASP A 229 58.80 24.21 -7.30
CA ASP A 229 59.47 23.87 -8.56
C ASP A 229 60.12 25.10 -9.22
N ALA A 230 59.47 26.26 -9.16
CA ALA A 230 60.02 27.51 -9.65
C ALA A 230 61.26 27.95 -8.83
N GLU A 231 61.19 27.87 -7.51
CA GLU A 231 62.33 28.15 -6.61
C GLU A 231 63.50 27.21 -6.86
N ASN A 232 63.25 25.90 -6.95
CA ASN A 232 64.27 24.90 -7.26
C ASN A 232 64.94 25.13 -8.62
N SER A 233 64.15 25.54 -9.62
CA SER A 233 64.69 25.88 -10.94
C SER A 233 65.58 27.11 -10.88
N SER A 234 65.17 28.15 -10.14
CA SER A 234 65.98 29.35 -9.92
C SER A 234 67.30 29.02 -9.22
N PHE A 235 67.28 28.23 -8.16
CA PHE A 235 68.50 27.80 -7.47
C PHE A 235 69.44 27.00 -8.37
N ARG A 236 68.90 26.09 -9.19
CA ARG A 236 69.72 25.35 -10.17
C ARG A 236 70.39 26.27 -11.17
N SER A 237 69.68 27.28 -11.68
CA SER A 237 70.28 28.29 -12.58
C SER A 237 71.37 29.10 -11.88
N GLN A 238 71.15 29.52 -10.64
CA GLN A 238 72.16 30.24 -9.85
C GLN A 238 73.43 29.39 -9.63
N LEU A 239 73.27 28.11 -9.27
CA LEU A 239 74.39 27.17 -9.11
C LEU A 239 75.15 26.96 -10.42
N GLN A 240 74.46 26.92 -11.56
CA GLN A 240 75.10 26.78 -12.86
C GLN A 240 75.94 28.01 -13.20
N VAL A 241 75.40 29.21 -13.03
CA VAL A 241 76.14 30.46 -13.24
C VAL A 241 77.39 30.52 -12.36
N LEU A 242 77.26 30.18 -11.09
CA LEU A 242 78.37 30.15 -10.15
C LEU A 242 79.46 29.15 -10.58
N ASN A 243 79.07 27.94 -10.99
CA ASN A 243 80.02 26.93 -11.49
C ASN A 243 80.76 27.40 -12.75
N ASP A 244 80.06 28.08 -13.66
CA ASP A 244 80.67 28.64 -14.87
C ASP A 244 81.66 29.78 -14.54
N GLU A 245 81.37 30.61 -13.53
CA GLU A 245 82.30 31.63 -13.03
C GLU A 245 83.56 31.01 -12.40
N ILE A 246 83.40 30.01 -11.54
CA ILE A 246 84.52 29.27 -10.94
C ILE A 246 85.42 28.66 -12.03
N ARG A 247 84.82 28.16 -13.11
CA ARG A 247 85.55 27.56 -14.23
C ARG A 247 86.37 28.58 -15.03
N LYS A 248 85.94 29.85 -15.09
CA LYS A 248 86.68 30.94 -15.74
C LYS A 248 87.86 31.47 -14.91
N LEU A 249 87.86 31.21 -13.61
CA LEU A 249 88.90 31.64 -12.66
C LEU A 249 90.06 30.62 -12.53
N LYS A 250 89.94 29.45 -13.15
CA LYS A 250 90.96 28.40 -13.21
C LYS A 250 91.63 28.39 -14.58
#